data_AF-A0A1D6GFE7-F1
#
_entry.id   AF-A0A1D6GFE7-F1
#
_cell.length_a   1.000
_cell.length_b   1.000
_cell.length_c   1.000
_cell.angle_alpha   90.00
_cell.angle_beta   90.00
_cell.angle_gamma   90.00
#
_symmetry.space_group_name_H-M   'P 1'
#
loop_
_entity.id
_entity.type
_entity.pdbx_description
1 polymer ?
#
loop_
_entity_poly.entity_id
_entity_poly.type
_entity_poly.pdbx_seq_one_letter_code
_entity_poly.pdbx_strand_id
1 'polypeptide(L)'
;MNMQLLPEFLQVEAFAKFSNAIGKVIEAQPDMPVVGAITLYVSLLTFTLRVHPDRLDYVDQVLGACVKKLSGKAKLEDSRATKQIVALLSAPLEKYSNIVTALELSNYPRVMDYLDNATTKVMAVVIIQSIMKNTTCISTSDKIEALFDLIKGLIKDMDGAQDDELDEEDFKEEQNSVARLIHMLHNDDPEEMLKILCTVQKHILQGGPKRLTFTVPSLVFSSLKLVRRLQGQDGDVTGEDVPATPKKIFQILHQTIEALSCVPSPELALRLYLQCAEAANDCDLEPVAYEFFTQAFILYEEEITDSKAQITAIHLIIGTLQRMNIFGVENRDTLTHKTTGYSAKLLKKPDQCRAVYACSHLFWTDDQDGIMDGERVLLCLKRALRIANAAQQMASATRGSSGSVTLFIEILNKYLYFFEKGIPQITNTVIQDLIELIRTEKQSDNSVADPSTEAFFSSTLRYIEFQKQKGGTIGEKYEQIKTSS
;
A
#
# COMPACT_ATOMS: atom_id res chain seq x y z
N MET A 1 -31.14 -31.26 14.07
CA MET A 1 -31.24 -32.52 14.84
C MET A 1 -31.51 -32.13 16.29
N ASN A 2 -32.45 -32.78 16.97
CA ASN A 2 -32.81 -32.47 18.35
C ASN A 2 -31.59 -32.66 19.26
N MET A 3 -31.20 -31.67 20.08
CA MET A 3 -30.05 -31.75 21.00
C MET A 3 -30.17 -32.92 22.00
N GLN A 4 -31.39 -33.43 22.20
CA GLN A 4 -31.67 -34.57 23.08
C GLN A 4 -31.13 -35.92 22.56
N LEU A 5 -30.87 -36.06 21.25
CA LEU A 5 -30.40 -37.33 20.65
C LEU A 5 -28.87 -37.44 20.56
N LEU A 6 -28.13 -36.36 20.82
CA LEU A 6 -26.66 -36.33 20.75
C LEU A 6 -25.99 -37.42 21.61
N PRO A 7 -26.44 -37.68 22.86
CA PRO A 7 -25.85 -38.72 23.73
C PRO A 7 -26.02 -40.14 23.17
N GLU A 8 -27.16 -40.41 22.52
CA GLU A 8 -27.45 -41.74 21.94
C GLU A 8 -26.53 -42.03 20.75
N PHE A 9 -26.19 -41.04 19.93
CA PHE A 9 -25.24 -41.22 18.82
C PHE A 9 -23.81 -41.47 19.30
N LEU A 10 -23.40 -40.85 20.40
CA LEU A 10 -22.10 -41.08 21.03
C LEU A 10 -21.99 -42.51 21.60
N GLN A 11 -23.08 -43.05 22.15
CA GLN A 11 -23.12 -44.40 22.73
C GLN A 11 -23.07 -45.55 21.72
N VAL A 12 -23.45 -45.30 20.46
CA VAL A 12 -23.70 -46.37 19.47
C VAL A 12 -22.57 -46.51 18.43
N GLU A 13 -21.44 -45.80 18.62
CA GLU A 13 -20.36 -45.68 17.62
C GLU A 13 -20.90 -45.32 16.23
N ALA A 14 -21.84 -44.37 16.19
CA ALA A 14 -22.61 -44.04 14.99
C ALA A 14 -21.71 -43.67 13.80
N PHE A 15 -20.61 -42.96 14.05
CA PHE A 15 -19.63 -42.65 13.00
C PHE A 15 -19.05 -43.91 12.33
N ALA A 16 -18.58 -44.89 13.10
CA ALA A 16 -17.99 -46.11 12.55
C ALA A 16 -19.02 -46.91 11.75
N LYS A 17 -20.27 -46.98 12.24
CA LYS A 17 -21.36 -47.66 11.53
C LYS A 17 -21.72 -46.97 10.21
N PHE A 18 -21.86 -45.64 10.21
CA PHE A 18 -22.18 -44.89 9.00
C PHE A 18 -21.02 -44.89 8.00
N SER A 19 -19.78 -44.71 8.47
CA SER A 19 -18.58 -44.77 7.63
C SER A 19 -18.44 -46.12 6.94
N ASN A 20 -18.59 -47.22 7.69
CA ASN A 20 -18.56 -48.58 7.12
C ASN A 20 -19.73 -48.84 6.15
N ALA A 21 -20.93 -48.36 6.47
CA ALA A 21 -22.08 -48.52 5.58
C ALA A 21 -21.89 -47.77 4.27
N ILE A 22 -21.41 -46.52 4.31
CA ILE A 22 -21.10 -45.73 3.12
C ILE A 22 -20.01 -46.40 2.30
N GLY A 23 -18.94 -46.88 2.93
CA GLY A 23 -17.88 -47.65 2.26
C GLY A 23 -18.43 -48.85 1.50
N LYS A 24 -19.25 -49.68 2.15
CA LYS A 24 -19.90 -50.84 1.52
C LYS A 24 -20.84 -50.47 0.38
N VAL A 25 -21.59 -49.38 0.50
CA VAL A 25 -22.49 -48.91 -0.57
C VAL A 25 -21.69 -48.46 -1.80
N ILE A 26 -20.57 -47.76 -1.59
CA ILE A 26 -19.70 -47.31 -2.68
C ILE A 26 -18.97 -48.49 -3.33
N GLU A 27 -18.54 -49.49 -2.56
CA GLU A 27 -17.89 -50.71 -3.07
C GLU A 27 -18.88 -51.61 -3.83
N ALA A 28 -20.13 -51.72 -3.36
CA ALA A 28 -21.17 -52.50 -4.02
C ALA A 28 -21.66 -51.88 -5.34
N GLN A 29 -21.37 -50.59 -5.58
CA GLN A 29 -21.72 -49.87 -6.81
C GLN A 29 -20.46 -49.38 -7.53
N PRO A 30 -19.78 -50.24 -8.31
CA PRO A 30 -18.56 -49.87 -9.04
C PRO A 30 -18.78 -48.70 -10.01
N ASP A 31 -19.96 -48.63 -10.64
CA ASP A 31 -20.33 -47.56 -11.58
C ASP A 31 -20.94 -46.31 -10.92
N MET A 32 -20.84 -46.18 -9.59
CA MET A 32 -21.38 -45.01 -8.89
C MET A 32 -20.73 -43.71 -9.39
N PRO A 33 -21.53 -42.71 -9.81
CA PRO A 33 -21.02 -41.40 -10.20
C PRO A 33 -20.23 -40.74 -9.07
N VAL A 34 -19.16 -40.03 -9.43
CA VAL A 34 -18.27 -39.35 -8.46
C VAL A 34 -19.05 -38.40 -7.55
N VAL A 35 -19.99 -37.64 -8.13
CA VAL A 35 -20.92 -36.76 -7.40
C VAL A 35 -21.64 -37.50 -6.28
N GLY A 36 -22.13 -38.72 -6.55
CA GLY A 36 -22.90 -39.51 -5.59
C GLY A 36 -22.06 -39.91 -4.39
N ALA A 37 -20.84 -40.40 -4.63
CA ALA A 37 -19.90 -40.75 -3.58
C ALA A 37 -19.51 -39.54 -2.73
N ILE A 38 -19.20 -38.40 -3.36
CA ILE A 38 -18.85 -37.16 -2.63
C ILE A 38 -20.05 -36.67 -1.81
N THR A 39 -21.27 -36.73 -2.33
CA THR A 39 -22.48 -36.32 -1.60
C THR A 39 -22.68 -37.15 -0.32
N LEU A 40 -22.38 -38.44 -0.36
CA LEU A 40 -22.39 -39.30 0.83
C LEU A 40 -21.31 -38.87 1.83
N TYR A 41 -20.09 -38.56 1.35
CA TYR A 41 -19.02 -38.04 2.22
C TYR A 41 -19.34 -36.67 2.82
N VAL A 42 -19.96 -35.75 2.07
CA VAL A 42 -20.44 -34.45 2.59
C VAL A 42 -21.46 -34.65 3.71
N SER A 43 -22.40 -35.60 3.52
CA SER A 43 -23.40 -35.94 4.52
C SER A 43 -22.77 -36.51 5.78
N LEU A 44 -21.81 -37.44 5.62
CA LEU A 44 -21.06 -38.03 6.73
C LEU A 44 -20.23 -36.97 7.45
N LEU A 45 -19.53 -36.11 6.73
CA LEU A 45 -18.72 -35.03 7.31
C LEU A 45 -19.58 -34.05 8.10
N THR A 46 -20.72 -33.64 7.54
CA THR A 46 -21.67 -32.74 8.22
C THR A 46 -22.23 -33.37 9.50
N PHE A 47 -22.48 -34.68 9.48
CA PHE A 47 -22.84 -35.43 10.69
C PHE A 47 -21.69 -35.42 11.70
N THR A 48 -20.47 -35.76 11.30
CA THR A 48 -19.29 -35.78 12.16
C THR A 48 -19.04 -34.42 12.81
N LEU A 49 -19.07 -33.34 12.03
CA LEU A 49 -18.87 -31.97 12.52
C LEU A 49 -19.94 -31.52 13.51
N ARG A 50 -21.14 -32.11 13.48
CA ARG A 50 -22.23 -31.81 14.42
C ARG A 50 -22.21 -32.67 15.67
N VAL A 51 -21.88 -33.96 15.55
CA VAL A 51 -21.95 -34.93 16.65
C VAL A 51 -20.60 -35.10 17.37
N HIS A 52 -19.50 -35.02 16.63
CA HIS A 52 -18.13 -35.18 17.11
C HIS A 52 -17.24 -33.99 16.71
N PRO A 53 -17.54 -32.76 17.19
CA PRO A 53 -16.80 -31.57 16.79
C PRO A 53 -15.31 -31.63 17.16
N ASP A 54 -14.93 -32.31 18.24
CA ASP A 54 -13.53 -32.33 18.71
C ASP A 54 -12.69 -33.45 18.05
N ARG A 55 -13.29 -34.31 17.22
CA ARG A 55 -12.64 -35.48 16.61
C ARG A 55 -12.12 -35.17 15.21
N LEU A 56 -10.98 -34.48 15.16
CA LEU A 56 -10.27 -34.17 13.90
C LEU A 56 -9.88 -35.43 13.13
N ASP A 57 -9.60 -36.53 13.83
CA ASP A 57 -9.29 -37.83 13.22
C ASP A 57 -10.45 -38.38 12.39
N TYR A 58 -11.70 -38.19 12.83
CA TYR A 58 -12.88 -38.61 12.07
C TYR A 58 -13.11 -37.73 10.84
N VAL A 59 -12.87 -36.42 10.97
CA VAL A 59 -12.92 -35.49 9.83
C VAL A 59 -11.86 -35.88 8.78
N ASP A 60 -10.62 -36.10 9.21
CA ASP A 60 -9.52 -36.47 8.32
C ASP A 60 -9.73 -37.85 7.67
N GLN A 61 -10.36 -38.80 8.37
CA GLN A 61 -10.76 -40.09 7.80
C GLN A 61 -11.77 -39.95 6.65
N VAL A 62 -12.76 -39.04 6.78
CA VAL A 62 -13.74 -38.80 5.71
C VAL A 62 -13.05 -38.16 4.49
N LEU A 63 -12.15 -37.19 4.72
CA LEU A 63 -11.36 -36.59 3.64
C LEU A 63 -10.44 -37.63 2.97
N GLY A 64 -9.79 -38.50 3.75
CA GLY A 64 -8.98 -39.59 3.24
C GLY A 64 -9.78 -40.62 2.42
N ALA A 65 -11.02 -40.92 2.82
CA ALA A 65 -11.93 -41.76 2.04
C ALA A 65 -12.33 -41.09 0.71
N CYS A 66 -12.50 -39.75 0.71
CA CYS A 66 -12.71 -38.98 -0.50
C CYS A 66 -11.50 -39.06 -1.44
N VAL A 67 -10.28 -38.83 -0.92
CA VAL A 67 -9.02 -38.96 -1.68
C VAL A 67 -8.90 -40.35 -2.32
N LYS A 68 -9.18 -41.42 -1.57
CA LYS A 68 -9.17 -42.79 -2.13
C LYS A 68 -10.14 -42.96 -3.29
N LYS A 69 -11.33 -42.35 -3.23
CA LYS A 69 -12.32 -42.43 -4.32
C LYS A 69 -11.94 -41.58 -5.54
N LEU A 70 -11.23 -40.48 -5.32
CA LEU A 70 -10.71 -39.61 -6.37
C LEU A 70 -9.41 -40.17 -6.99
N SER A 71 -8.66 -40.98 -6.24
CA SER A 71 -7.43 -41.60 -6.71
C SER A 71 -7.68 -42.46 -7.96
N GLY A 72 -6.87 -42.26 -9.00
CA GLY A 72 -7.00 -42.94 -10.29
C GLY A 72 -7.95 -42.28 -11.30
N LYS A 73 -8.58 -41.15 -10.97
CA LYS A 73 -9.36 -40.33 -11.93
C LYS A 73 -8.58 -39.06 -12.31
N ALA A 74 -8.80 -38.57 -13.53
CA ALA A 74 -8.31 -37.25 -13.96
C ALA A 74 -8.96 -36.13 -13.11
N LYS A 75 -8.48 -34.89 -13.25
CA LYS A 75 -9.07 -33.72 -12.57
C LYS A 75 -10.59 -33.66 -12.78
N LEU A 76 -11.31 -33.22 -11.75
CA LEU A 76 -12.77 -33.19 -11.75
C LEU A 76 -13.31 -32.14 -12.73
N GLU A 77 -14.02 -32.58 -13.77
CA GLU A 77 -14.67 -31.69 -14.74
C GLU A 77 -16.20 -31.55 -14.51
N ASP A 78 -16.83 -32.47 -13.77
CA ASP A 78 -18.28 -32.41 -13.50
C ASP A 78 -18.61 -31.29 -12.49
N SER A 79 -19.23 -30.21 -12.98
CA SER A 79 -19.68 -29.07 -12.18
C SER A 79 -20.47 -29.45 -10.92
N ARG A 80 -21.27 -30.54 -10.96
CA ARG A 80 -22.01 -31.00 -9.78
C ARG A 80 -21.08 -31.64 -8.75
N ALA A 81 -20.08 -32.40 -9.18
CA ALA A 81 -19.08 -33.01 -8.30
C ALA A 81 -18.24 -31.92 -7.64
N THR A 82 -17.84 -30.92 -8.44
CA THR A 82 -17.10 -29.75 -8.00
C THR A 82 -17.83 -28.99 -6.88
N LYS A 83 -19.13 -28.68 -7.07
CA LYS A 83 -19.95 -28.04 -6.02
C LYS A 83 -19.99 -28.86 -4.72
N GLN A 84 -20.04 -30.19 -4.82
CA GLN A 84 -20.05 -31.06 -3.64
C GLN A 84 -18.68 -31.11 -2.94
N ILE A 85 -17.57 -31.04 -3.67
CA ILE A 85 -16.23 -30.97 -3.07
C ILE A 85 -16.01 -29.62 -2.39
N VAL A 86 -16.45 -28.52 -3.03
CA VAL A 86 -16.44 -27.20 -2.39
C VAL A 86 -17.22 -27.24 -1.07
N ALA A 87 -18.41 -27.86 -1.05
CA ALA A 87 -19.17 -28.04 0.19
C ALA A 87 -18.45 -28.93 1.21
N LEU A 88 -17.78 -30.01 0.77
CA LEU A 88 -17.00 -30.90 1.62
C LEU A 88 -15.86 -30.16 2.33
N LEU A 89 -15.12 -29.32 1.60
CA LEU A 89 -13.98 -28.57 2.12
C LEU A 89 -14.39 -27.32 2.89
N SER A 90 -15.54 -26.71 2.55
CA SER A 90 -16.07 -25.54 3.27
C SER A 90 -16.65 -25.92 4.64
N ALA A 91 -17.22 -27.11 4.79
CA ALA A 91 -17.89 -27.50 6.04
C ALA A 91 -16.97 -27.47 7.28
N PRO A 92 -15.71 -27.97 7.24
CA PRO A 92 -14.74 -27.78 8.33
C PRO A 92 -14.44 -26.31 8.60
N LEU A 93 -14.29 -25.48 7.56
CA LEU A 93 -13.95 -24.05 7.69
C LEU A 93 -15.10 -23.22 8.28
N GLU A 94 -16.35 -23.65 8.08
CA GLU A 94 -17.52 -23.02 8.69
C GLU A 94 -17.71 -23.44 10.15
N LYS A 95 -17.35 -24.69 10.48
CA LYS A 95 -17.55 -25.25 11.81
C LYS A 95 -16.44 -24.87 12.78
N TYR A 96 -15.18 -24.97 12.35
CA TYR A 96 -14.03 -24.61 13.15
C TYR A 96 -13.76 -23.11 13.01
N SER A 97 -13.83 -22.38 14.13
CA SER A 97 -13.51 -20.96 14.15
C SER A 97 -12.02 -20.69 13.88
N ASN A 98 -11.15 -21.68 14.09
CA ASN A 98 -9.72 -21.54 13.90
C ASN A 98 -9.28 -22.33 12.65
N ILE A 99 -8.88 -21.63 11.59
CA ILE A 99 -8.42 -22.31 10.36
C ILE A 99 -7.19 -23.19 10.57
N VAL A 100 -6.42 -22.94 11.63
CA VAL A 100 -5.23 -23.75 11.97
C VAL A 100 -5.62 -25.23 12.15
N THR A 101 -6.81 -25.52 12.68
CA THR A 101 -7.27 -26.92 12.81
C THR A 101 -7.54 -27.56 11.46
N ALA A 102 -7.93 -26.78 10.44
CA ALA A 102 -8.07 -27.28 9.07
C ALA A 102 -6.72 -27.47 8.39
N LEU A 103 -5.74 -26.60 8.67
CA LEU A 103 -4.35 -26.75 8.20
C LEU A 103 -3.66 -28.00 8.78
N GLU A 104 -4.08 -28.47 9.96
CA GLU A 104 -3.59 -29.70 10.58
C GLU A 104 -4.18 -30.99 9.95
N LEU A 105 -5.24 -30.89 9.14
CA LEU A 105 -5.85 -32.05 8.48
C LEU A 105 -4.99 -32.52 7.31
N SER A 106 -4.32 -33.66 7.48
CA SER A 106 -3.36 -34.20 6.52
C SER A 106 -3.94 -34.48 5.12
N ASN A 107 -5.23 -34.81 5.04
CA ASN A 107 -5.89 -35.10 3.77
C ASN A 107 -6.58 -33.88 3.15
N TYR A 108 -6.65 -32.74 3.83
CA TYR A 108 -7.27 -31.54 3.27
C TYR A 108 -6.50 -31.01 2.05
N PRO A 109 -5.17 -30.79 2.08
CA PRO A 109 -4.41 -30.40 0.90
C PRO A 109 -4.49 -31.45 -0.22
N ARG A 110 -4.55 -32.74 0.13
CA ARG A 110 -4.64 -33.83 -0.84
C ARG A 110 -5.95 -33.83 -1.63
N VAL A 111 -7.06 -33.40 -1.02
CA VAL A 111 -8.32 -33.21 -1.76
C VAL A 111 -8.20 -32.03 -2.73
N MET A 112 -7.56 -30.93 -2.29
CA MET A 112 -7.34 -29.75 -3.13
C MET A 112 -6.52 -30.08 -4.39
N ASP A 113 -5.57 -31.01 -4.33
CA ASP A 113 -4.74 -31.41 -5.49
C ASP A 113 -5.55 -32.01 -6.67
N TYR A 114 -6.76 -32.49 -6.43
CA TYR A 114 -7.65 -33.03 -7.48
C TYR A 114 -8.54 -31.97 -8.14
N LEU A 115 -8.52 -30.74 -7.63
CA LEU A 115 -9.31 -29.64 -8.16
C LEU A 115 -8.72 -29.09 -9.46
N ASP A 116 -9.60 -28.56 -10.31
CA ASP A 116 -9.19 -27.71 -11.42
C ASP A 116 -8.80 -26.31 -10.92
N ASN A 117 -8.20 -25.51 -11.81
CA ASN A 117 -7.66 -24.19 -11.44
C ASN A 117 -8.78 -23.25 -10.97
N ALA A 118 -9.95 -23.28 -11.63
CA ALA A 118 -11.10 -22.46 -11.27
C ALA A 118 -11.61 -22.78 -9.85
N THR A 119 -11.79 -24.06 -9.53
CA THR A 119 -12.28 -24.44 -8.19
C THR A 119 -11.23 -24.20 -7.11
N THR A 120 -9.95 -24.37 -7.43
CA THR A 120 -8.86 -24.03 -6.50
C THR A 120 -8.92 -22.56 -6.10
N LYS A 121 -9.18 -21.64 -7.04
CA LYS A 121 -9.38 -20.21 -6.74
C LYS A 121 -10.60 -19.97 -5.86
N VAL A 122 -11.74 -20.58 -6.18
CA VAL A 122 -12.97 -20.49 -5.36
C VAL A 122 -12.68 -20.92 -3.92
N MET A 123 -12.01 -22.06 -3.73
CA MET A 123 -11.64 -22.55 -2.40
C MET A 123 -10.65 -21.63 -1.68
N ALA A 124 -9.69 -21.06 -2.40
CA ALA A 124 -8.75 -20.09 -1.83
C ALA A 124 -9.47 -18.83 -1.31
N VAL A 125 -10.47 -18.32 -2.05
CA VAL A 125 -11.31 -17.20 -1.59
C VAL A 125 -12.09 -17.58 -0.33
N VAL A 126 -12.69 -18.78 -0.28
CA VAL A 126 -13.42 -19.27 0.91
C VAL A 126 -12.50 -19.38 2.13
N ILE A 127 -11.28 -19.88 1.94
CA ILE A 127 -10.25 -19.96 3.00
C ILE A 127 -9.94 -18.57 3.55
N ILE A 128 -9.66 -17.59 2.68
CA ILE A 128 -9.36 -16.21 3.09
C ILE A 128 -10.56 -15.59 3.82
N GLN A 129 -11.77 -15.75 3.29
CA GLN A 129 -12.99 -15.22 3.92
C GLN A 129 -13.24 -15.83 5.30
N SER A 130 -12.97 -17.13 5.50
CA SER A 130 -13.07 -17.77 6.81
C SER A 130 -12.06 -17.19 7.80
N ILE A 131 -10.79 -16.99 7.38
CA ILE A 131 -9.76 -16.34 8.20
C ILE A 131 -10.21 -14.94 8.63
N MET A 132 -10.70 -14.15 7.66
CA MET A 132 -11.16 -12.79 7.88
C MET A 132 -12.36 -12.73 8.83
N LYS A 133 -13.37 -13.59 8.62
CA LYS A 133 -14.60 -13.63 9.42
C LYS A 133 -14.33 -13.97 10.88
N ASN A 134 -13.39 -14.88 11.12
CA ASN A 134 -13.07 -15.36 12.46
C ASN A 134 -11.90 -14.62 13.12
N THR A 135 -11.26 -13.67 12.42
CA THR A 135 -10.03 -12.98 12.87
C THR A 135 -8.96 -13.97 13.33
N THR A 136 -8.80 -15.07 12.60
CA THR A 136 -7.86 -16.13 13.01
C THR A 136 -6.42 -15.63 12.90
N CYS A 137 -5.67 -15.68 14.00
CA CYS A 137 -4.26 -15.33 13.98
C CYS A 137 -3.42 -16.55 13.58
N ILE A 138 -2.70 -16.44 12.46
CA ILE A 138 -1.76 -17.48 11.99
C ILE A 138 -0.35 -16.97 12.29
N SER A 139 0.21 -17.51 13.38
CA SER A 139 1.41 -16.94 13.99
C SER A 139 2.71 -17.70 13.72
N THR A 140 2.75 -18.73 12.87
CA THR A 140 4.02 -19.43 12.60
C THR A 140 4.33 -19.50 11.12
N SER A 141 5.61 -19.42 10.77
CA SER A 141 6.07 -19.47 9.38
C SER A 141 5.63 -20.76 8.68
N ASP A 142 5.70 -21.92 9.34
CA ASP A 142 5.30 -23.21 8.75
C ASP A 142 3.81 -23.25 8.39
N LYS A 143 2.95 -22.66 9.24
CA LYS A 143 1.50 -22.59 8.97
C LYS A 143 1.19 -21.62 7.84
N ILE A 144 2.00 -20.57 7.67
CA ILE A 144 1.88 -19.62 6.57
C ILE A 144 2.35 -20.25 5.26
N GLU A 145 3.43 -21.04 5.25
CA GLU A 145 3.84 -21.80 4.05
C GLU A 145 2.68 -22.71 3.60
N ALA A 146 2.10 -23.49 4.51
CA ALA A 146 0.97 -24.37 4.20
C ALA A 146 -0.28 -23.60 3.72
N LEU A 147 -0.57 -22.43 4.32
CA LEU A 147 -1.67 -21.59 3.87
C LEU A 147 -1.43 -21.07 2.45
N PHE A 148 -0.25 -20.53 2.18
CA PHE A 148 0.10 -19.95 0.88
C PHE A 148 0.11 -21.01 -0.22
N ASP A 149 0.48 -22.26 0.09
CA ASP A 149 0.33 -23.40 -0.81
C ASP A 149 -1.14 -23.70 -1.14
N LEU A 150 -2.05 -23.57 -0.18
CA LEU A 150 -3.50 -23.76 -0.39
C LEU A 150 -4.12 -22.63 -1.23
N ILE A 151 -3.61 -21.41 -1.11
CA ILE A 151 -4.12 -20.24 -1.85
C ILE A 151 -3.29 -19.89 -3.08
N LYS A 152 -2.36 -20.77 -3.49
CA LYS A 152 -1.42 -20.54 -4.61
C LYS A 152 -2.10 -20.12 -5.91
N GLY A 153 -3.33 -20.57 -6.16
CA GLY A 153 -4.11 -20.20 -7.34
C GLY A 153 -4.49 -18.72 -7.43
N LEU A 154 -4.48 -18.00 -6.29
CA LEU A 154 -4.67 -16.54 -6.25
C LEU A 154 -3.35 -15.77 -6.33
N ILE A 155 -2.23 -16.41 -5.97
CA ILE A 155 -0.91 -15.79 -5.83
C ILE A 155 -0.07 -15.93 -7.09
N LYS A 156 -0.17 -17.05 -7.82
CA LYS A 156 0.65 -17.35 -9.00
C LYS A 156 -0.22 -17.76 -10.18
N ASP A 157 0.24 -17.46 -11.40
CA ASP A 157 -0.35 -18.01 -12.62
C ASP A 157 -0.15 -19.52 -12.68
N MET A 158 -1.27 -20.24 -12.84
CA MET A 158 -1.28 -21.69 -12.96
C MET A 158 -1.12 -22.07 -14.44
N ASP A 159 -0.23 -23.03 -14.73
CA ASP A 159 0.02 -23.50 -16.09
C ASP A 159 -1.27 -23.95 -16.79
N GLY A 160 -1.51 -23.42 -18.00
CA GLY A 160 -2.66 -23.76 -18.84
C GLY A 160 -3.95 -22.99 -18.57
N ALA A 161 -3.94 -21.99 -17.68
CA ALA A 161 -5.05 -21.06 -17.56
C ALA A 161 -5.09 -20.13 -18.78
N GLN A 162 -6.19 -20.17 -19.55
CA GLN A 162 -6.48 -19.09 -20.49
C GLN A 162 -6.76 -17.83 -19.67
N ASP A 163 -5.95 -16.80 -19.86
CA ASP A 163 -5.98 -15.51 -19.15
C ASP A 163 -7.20 -14.64 -19.57
N ASP A 164 -8.15 -15.22 -20.32
CA ASP A 164 -9.14 -14.51 -21.14
C ASP A 164 -10.56 -14.44 -20.54
N GLU A 165 -10.81 -14.96 -19.34
CA GLU A 165 -12.19 -15.11 -18.81
C GLU A 165 -12.48 -14.55 -17.41
N LEU A 166 -11.58 -13.77 -16.80
CA LEU A 166 -11.92 -13.09 -15.52
C LEU A 166 -12.24 -11.61 -15.75
N ASP A 167 -13.38 -11.19 -15.23
CA ASP A 167 -13.71 -9.78 -15.08
C ASP A 167 -12.57 -9.08 -14.31
N GLU A 168 -12.15 -7.91 -14.78
CA GLU A 168 -11.11 -7.12 -14.10
C GLU A 168 -11.54 -6.78 -12.66
N GLU A 169 -12.85 -6.60 -12.42
CA GLU A 169 -13.39 -6.36 -11.08
C GLU A 169 -13.21 -7.58 -10.17
N ASP A 170 -13.58 -8.78 -10.65
CA ASP A 170 -13.43 -10.03 -9.90
C ASP A 170 -11.95 -10.30 -9.56
N PHE A 171 -11.05 -10.14 -10.53
CA PHE A 171 -9.61 -10.30 -10.29
C PHE A 171 -9.11 -9.30 -9.23
N LYS A 172 -9.58 -8.06 -9.28
CA LYS A 172 -9.21 -7.04 -8.29
C LYS A 172 -9.74 -7.39 -6.90
N GLU A 173 -10.95 -7.94 -6.77
CA GLU A 173 -11.48 -8.41 -5.49
C GLU A 173 -10.69 -9.58 -4.93
N GLU A 174 -10.29 -10.53 -5.77
CA GLU A 174 -9.40 -11.64 -5.42
C GLU A 174 -8.07 -11.10 -4.87
N GLN A 175 -7.40 -10.21 -5.61
CA GLN A 175 -6.11 -9.66 -5.19
C GLN A 175 -6.20 -8.78 -3.93
N ASN A 176 -7.29 -8.02 -3.78
CA ASN A 176 -7.57 -7.27 -2.55
C ASN A 176 -7.75 -8.20 -1.34
N SER A 177 -8.33 -9.40 -1.54
CA SER A 177 -8.48 -10.38 -0.47
C SER A 177 -7.12 -10.93 -0.02
N VAL A 178 -6.21 -11.19 -0.97
CA VAL A 178 -4.82 -11.57 -0.65
C VAL A 178 -4.09 -10.44 0.09
N ALA A 179 -4.22 -9.19 -0.37
CA ALA A 179 -3.61 -8.04 0.31
C ALA A 179 -4.13 -7.84 1.74
N ARG A 180 -5.43 -8.07 1.98
CA ARG A 180 -6.01 -8.05 3.33
C ARG A 180 -5.48 -9.18 4.21
N LEU A 181 -5.35 -10.40 3.65
CA LEU A 181 -4.75 -11.52 4.37
C LEU A 181 -3.34 -11.17 4.86
N ILE A 182 -2.49 -10.61 4.00
CA ILE A 182 -1.12 -10.20 4.35
C ILE A 182 -1.12 -9.25 5.55
N HIS A 183 -2.06 -8.30 5.59
CA HIS A 183 -2.20 -7.36 6.72
C HIS A 183 -2.70 -7.97 8.02
N MET A 184 -3.37 -9.14 7.96
CA MET A 184 -3.84 -9.86 9.15
C MET A 184 -2.75 -10.73 9.78
N LEU A 185 -1.70 -11.07 9.04
CA LEU A 185 -0.59 -11.86 9.58
C LEU A 185 0.13 -11.04 10.66
N HIS A 186 0.22 -11.63 11.85
CA HIS A 186 0.85 -11.01 13.01
C HIS A 186 1.43 -12.06 13.94
N ASN A 187 2.61 -11.76 14.47
CA ASN A 187 3.19 -12.44 15.61
C ASN A 187 3.76 -11.39 16.58
N ASP A 188 3.59 -11.63 17.87
CA ASP A 188 4.15 -10.77 18.92
C ASP A 188 5.67 -10.87 19.01
N ASP A 189 6.24 -12.03 18.68
CA ASP A 189 7.69 -12.22 18.55
C ASP A 189 8.23 -11.58 17.25
N PRO A 190 9.15 -10.60 17.34
CA PRO A 190 9.67 -9.92 16.15
C PRO A 190 10.45 -10.83 15.19
N GLU A 191 11.13 -11.86 15.70
CA GLU A 191 11.91 -12.78 14.87
C GLU A 191 11.02 -13.71 14.06
N GLU A 192 10.01 -14.31 14.69
CA GLU A 192 9.03 -15.10 13.99
C GLU A 192 8.21 -14.24 13.02
N MET A 193 7.86 -13.00 13.39
CA MET A 193 7.21 -12.07 12.45
C MET A 193 8.09 -11.77 11.23
N LEU A 194 9.41 -11.64 11.41
CA LEU A 194 10.34 -11.48 10.29
C LEU A 194 10.35 -12.72 9.38
N LYS A 195 10.39 -13.93 9.95
CA LYS A 195 10.30 -15.17 9.16
C LYS A 195 9.00 -15.24 8.37
N ILE A 196 7.88 -14.88 8.99
CA ILE A 196 6.57 -14.79 8.34
C ILE A 196 6.63 -13.86 7.11
N LEU A 197 7.20 -12.66 7.27
CA LEU A 197 7.33 -11.69 6.18
C LEU A 197 8.21 -12.22 5.04
N CYS A 198 9.35 -12.87 5.36
CA CYS A 198 10.21 -13.52 4.36
C CYS A 198 9.47 -14.62 3.59
N THR A 199 8.69 -15.44 4.31
CA THR A 199 7.89 -16.51 3.70
C THR A 199 6.84 -15.95 2.75
N VAL A 200 6.10 -14.91 3.18
CA VAL A 200 5.14 -14.21 2.33
C VAL A 200 5.83 -13.62 1.09
N GLN A 201 6.98 -12.96 1.28
CA GLN A 201 7.77 -12.38 0.19
C GLN A 201 8.09 -13.43 -0.89
N LYS A 202 8.64 -14.59 -0.47
CA LYS A 202 9.00 -15.70 -1.36
C LYS A 202 7.83 -16.15 -2.25
N HIS A 203 6.62 -16.19 -1.70
CA HIS A 203 5.43 -16.60 -2.45
C HIS A 203 4.92 -15.49 -3.39
N ILE A 204 4.76 -14.26 -2.90
CA ILE A 204 4.15 -13.19 -3.72
C ILE A 204 5.03 -12.76 -4.88
N LEU A 205 6.36 -12.86 -4.75
CA LEU A 205 7.29 -12.50 -5.82
C LEU A 205 7.19 -13.42 -7.05
N GLN A 206 6.52 -14.56 -6.93
CA GLN A 206 6.24 -15.47 -8.05
C GLN A 206 4.96 -15.10 -8.82
N GLY A 207 4.21 -14.09 -8.36
CA GLY A 207 2.85 -13.81 -8.84
C GLY A 207 2.71 -13.01 -10.12
N GLY A 208 3.83 -12.50 -10.66
CA GLY A 208 3.85 -11.72 -11.88
C GLY A 208 3.30 -10.29 -11.73
N PRO A 209 3.46 -9.46 -12.78
CA PRO A 209 3.28 -8.01 -12.67
C PRO A 209 1.85 -7.59 -12.33
N LYS A 210 0.83 -8.33 -12.79
CA LYS A 210 -0.59 -8.04 -12.51
C LYS A 210 -0.94 -8.12 -11.02
N ARG A 211 -0.29 -9.01 -10.25
CA ARG A 211 -0.57 -9.25 -8.83
C ARG A 211 0.31 -8.44 -7.90
N LEU A 212 1.57 -8.21 -8.30
CA LEU A 212 2.55 -7.48 -7.50
C LEU A 212 2.08 -6.05 -7.14
N THR A 213 1.30 -5.40 -8.02
CA THR A 213 0.67 -4.09 -7.76
C THR A 213 -0.22 -4.07 -6.52
N PHE A 214 -0.80 -5.21 -6.13
CA PHE A 214 -1.70 -5.33 -4.99
C PHE A 214 -0.98 -5.89 -3.76
N THR A 215 -0.15 -6.91 -3.93
CA THR A 215 0.44 -7.65 -2.82
C THR A 215 1.70 -6.98 -2.28
N VAL A 216 2.55 -6.39 -3.11
CA VAL A 216 3.79 -5.72 -2.66
C VAL A 216 3.50 -4.57 -1.70
N PRO A 217 2.57 -3.62 -1.97
CA PRO A 217 2.26 -2.57 -1.01
C PRO A 217 1.84 -3.12 0.36
N SER A 218 1.00 -4.17 0.37
CA SER A 218 0.54 -4.77 1.62
C SER A 218 1.67 -5.41 2.43
N LEU A 219 2.64 -6.05 1.77
CA LEU A 219 3.83 -6.59 2.42
C LEU A 219 4.73 -5.46 2.94
N VAL A 220 4.97 -4.43 2.12
CA VAL A 220 5.79 -3.27 2.51
C VAL A 220 5.24 -2.63 3.79
N PHE A 221 3.96 -2.29 3.83
CA PHE A 221 3.36 -1.69 5.01
C PHE A 221 3.33 -2.62 6.23
N SER A 222 3.21 -3.94 6.02
CA SER A 222 3.27 -4.92 7.12
C SER A 222 4.69 -5.03 7.70
N SER A 223 5.71 -4.99 6.84
CA SER A 223 7.12 -4.91 7.26
C SER A 223 7.43 -3.59 7.97
N LEU A 224 6.92 -2.45 7.51
CA LEU A 224 7.10 -1.16 8.19
C LEU A 224 6.43 -1.11 9.56
N LYS A 225 5.32 -1.83 9.78
CA LYS A 225 4.75 -2.00 11.13
C LYS A 225 5.73 -2.72 12.06
N LEU A 226 6.43 -3.75 11.57
CA LEU A 226 7.46 -4.44 12.35
C LEU A 226 8.64 -3.51 12.68
N VAL A 227 9.10 -2.71 11.72
CA VAL A 227 10.15 -1.69 11.95
C VAL A 227 9.77 -0.75 13.10
N ARG A 228 8.55 -0.20 13.08
CA ARG A 228 8.07 0.69 14.15
C ARG A 228 7.97 0.01 15.52
N ARG A 229 7.66 -1.30 15.55
CA ARG A 229 7.65 -2.07 16.80
C ARG A 229 9.04 -2.25 17.38
N LEU A 230 10.05 -2.46 16.53
CA LEU A 230 11.44 -2.60 16.95
C LEU A 230 12.01 -1.29 17.52
N GLN A 231 11.63 -0.14 16.96
CA GLN A 231 12.02 1.18 17.49
C GLN A 231 11.51 1.43 18.93
N GLY A 232 10.38 0.81 19.31
CA GLY A 232 9.82 0.96 20.67
C GLY A 232 10.46 0.05 21.73
N GLN A 233 11.43 -0.79 21.35
CA GLN A 233 12.01 -1.86 22.18
C GLN A 233 13.51 -1.67 22.47
N ASP A 234 13.99 -0.42 22.58
CA ASP A 234 15.38 -0.06 22.94
C ASP A 234 15.79 -0.43 24.40
N GLY A 235 15.44 -1.63 24.85
CA GLY A 235 15.94 -2.25 26.08
C GLY A 235 16.64 -3.57 25.76
N ASP A 236 17.93 -3.66 26.11
CA ASP A 236 18.82 -4.84 26.09
C ASP A 236 18.19 -6.16 25.63
N VAL A 237 18.42 -6.55 24.37
CA VAL A 237 18.10 -7.89 23.89
C VAL A 237 19.32 -8.80 24.12
N THR A 238 19.26 -9.59 25.17
CA THR A 238 20.16 -10.72 25.44
C THR A 238 19.67 -11.96 24.67
N GLY A 239 20.40 -12.37 23.63
CA GLY A 239 20.16 -13.61 22.88
C GLY A 239 21.28 -13.88 21.86
N GLU A 240 21.63 -15.16 21.65
CA GLU A 240 22.74 -15.60 20.77
C GLU A 240 22.37 -15.67 19.26
N ASP A 241 21.09 -15.53 18.90
CA ASP A 241 20.64 -15.46 17.51
C ASP A 241 20.62 -14.00 17.01
N VAL A 242 21.04 -13.76 15.77
CA VAL A 242 21.15 -12.41 15.21
C VAL A 242 19.77 -11.75 15.20
N PRO A 243 19.52 -10.72 16.04
CA PRO A 243 18.17 -10.21 16.26
C PRO A 243 17.57 -9.64 14.97
N ALA A 244 16.23 -9.66 14.87
CA ALA A 244 15.52 -8.94 13.81
C ALA A 244 15.87 -7.45 13.90
N THR A 245 16.72 -6.97 12.99
CA THR A 245 17.13 -5.56 12.96
C THR A 245 16.36 -4.79 11.89
N PRO A 246 16.06 -3.49 12.11
CA PRO A 246 15.47 -2.63 11.09
C PRO A 246 16.25 -2.66 9.76
N LYS A 247 17.60 -2.70 9.82
CA LYS A 247 18.47 -2.80 8.63
C LYS A 247 18.14 -4.02 7.77
N LYS A 248 17.96 -5.20 8.37
CA LYS A 248 17.62 -6.43 7.65
C LYS A 248 16.23 -6.33 7.01
N ILE A 249 15.27 -5.72 7.72
CA ILE A 249 13.92 -5.49 7.18
C ILE A 249 13.97 -4.53 5.98
N PHE A 250 14.77 -3.47 6.04
CA PHE A 250 14.93 -2.55 4.91
C PHE A 250 15.60 -3.19 3.68
N GLN A 251 16.54 -4.12 3.88
CA GLN A 251 17.10 -4.90 2.76
C GLN A 251 16.03 -5.75 2.06
N ILE A 252 15.17 -6.40 2.83
CA ILE A 252 14.03 -7.18 2.32
C ILE A 252 13.05 -6.25 1.59
N LEU A 253 12.73 -5.10 2.16
CA LEU A 253 11.87 -4.09 1.54
C LEU A 253 12.43 -3.61 0.20
N HIS A 254 13.73 -3.32 0.11
CA HIS A 254 14.38 -2.95 -1.13
C HIS A 254 14.19 -4.02 -2.22
N GLN A 255 14.53 -5.28 -1.93
CA GLN A 255 14.35 -6.40 -2.85
C GLN A 255 12.88 -6.59 -3.28
N THR A 256 11.94 -6.33 -2.36
CA THR A 256 10.51 -6.45 -2.63
C THR A 256 10.03 -5.36 -3.59
N ILE A 257 10.48 -4.12 -3.40
CA ILE A 257 10.10 -2.99 -4.26
C ILE A 257 10.81 -3.09 -5.61
N GLU A 258 12.05 -3.56 -5.66
CA GLU A 258 12.81 -3.79 -6.88
C GLU A 258 12.10 -4.77 -7.84
N ALA A 259 11.37 -5.75 -7.31
CA ALA A 259 10.54 -6.65 -8.11
C ALA A 259 9.41 -5.93 -8.87
N LEU A 260 9.02 -4.71 -8.47
CA LEU A 260 8.08 -3.87 -9.21
C LEU A 260 8.66 -3.28 -10.49
N SER A 261 9.96 -3.43 -10.76
CA SER A 261 10.56 -3.00 -12.04
C SER A 261 9.90 -3.67 -13.26
N CYS A 262 9.35 -4.87 -13.11
CA CYS A 262 8.60 -5.54 -14.19
C CYS A 262 7.15 -5.06 -14.34
N VAL A 263 6.69 -4.16 -13.46
CA VAL A 263 5.33 -3.62 -13.45
C VAL A 263 5.32 -2.26 -14.14
N PRO A 264 4.39 -1.99 -15.08
CA PRO A 264 4.27 -0.68 -15.73
C PRO A 264 3.60 0.37 -14.82
N SER A 265 4.07 0.51 -13.58
CA SER A 265 3.62 1.52 -12.62
C SER A 265 4.79 2.03 -11.77
N PRO A 266 5.73 2.79 -12.37
CA PRO A 266 6.89 3.33 -11.66
C PRO A 266 6.51 4.28 -10.52
N GLU A 267 5.34 4.93 -10.59
CA GLU A 267 4.87 5.82 -9.53
C GLU A 267 4.52 5.05 -8.25
N LEU A 268 4.10 3.79 -8.34
CA LEU A 268 3.85 2.96 -7.17
C LEU A 268 5.16 2.67 -6.44
N ALA A 269 6.18 2.20 -7.18
CA ALA A 269 7.49 1.90 -6.62
C ALA A 269 8.14 3.15 -5.99
N LEU A 270 8.07 4.31 -6.67
CA LEU A 270 8.56 5.58 -6.13
C LEU A 270 7.91 5.92 -4.79
N ARG A 271 6.59 5.81 -4.67
CA ARG A 271 5.88 6.08 -3.40
C ARG A 271 6.33 5.13 -2.30
N LEU A 272 6.51 3.85 -2.60
CA LEU A 272 6.98 2.86 -1.63
C LEU A 272 8.42 3.14 -1.17
N TYR A 273 9.31 3.53 -2.08
CA TYR A 273 10.67 3.95 -1.72
C TYR A 273 10.66 5.19 -0.81
N LEU A 274 9.84 6.21 -1.11
CA LEU A 274 9.72 7.38 -0.25
C LEU A 274 9.17 7.02 1.14
N GLN A 275 8.20 6.11 1.23
CA GLN A 275 7.69 5.62 2.52
C GLN A 275 8.75 4.85 3.32
N CYS A 276 9.58 4.05 2.66
CA CYS A 276 10.70 3.36 3.30
C CYS A 276 11.79 4.34 3.75
N ALA A 277 12.04 5.41 2.97
CA ALA A 277 12.96 6.47 3.35
C ALA A 277 12.52 7.22 4.62
N GLU A 278 11.23 7.54 4.74
CA GLU A 278 10.67 8.14 5.98
C GLU A 278 10.81 7.20 7.17
N ALA A 279 10.49 5.92 7.01
CA ALA A 279 10.66 4.96 8.10
C ALA A 279 12.13 4.77 8.49
N ALA A 280 13.06 4.85 7.52
CA ALA A 280 14.50 4.79 7.79
C ALA A 280 15.02 6.05 8.48
N ASN A 281 14.43 7.22 8.18
CA ASN A 281 14.66 8.47 8.91
C ASN A 281 14.27 8.30 10.38
N ASP A 282 13.10 7.74 10.67
CA ASP A 282 12.65 7.50 12.04
C ASP A 282 13.53 6.48 12.79
N CYS A 283 14.32 5.65 12.08
CA CYS A 283 15.24 4.66 12.64
C CYS A 283 16.68 5.17 12.82
N ASP A 284 16.97 6.44 12.52
CA ASP A 284 18.34 6.96 12.50
C ASP A 284 19.29 6.15 11.57
N LEU A 285 18.76 5.62 10.45
CA LEU A 285 19.52 4.91 9.41
C LEU A 285 19.79 5.75 8.15
N GLU A 286 20.70 6.72 8.23
CA GLU A 286 20.97 7.68 7.14
C GLU A 286 21.35 7.00 5.81
N PRO A 287 22.27 6.02 5.77
CA PRO A 287 22.66 5.40 4.50
C PRO A 287 21.51 4.66 3.81
N VAL A 288 20.61 4.07 4.61
CA VAL A 288 19.44 3.35 4.11
C VAL A 288 18.42 4.34 3.52
N ALA A 289 18.17 5.43 4.24
CA ALA A 289 17.28 6.48 3.78
C ALA A 289 17.78 7.15 2.49
N TYR A 290 19.10 7.38 2.39
CA TYR A 290 19.75 7.94 1.20
C TYR A 290 19.64 7.00 -0.01
N GLU A 291 19.84 5.70 0.19
CA GLU A 291 19.70 4.69 -0.87
C GLU A 291 18.27 4.69 -1.44
N PHE A 292 17.25 4.68 -0.57
CA PHE A 292 15.85 4.75 -1.02
C PHE A 292 15.53 6.03 -1.80
N PHE A 293 16.11 7.17 -1.41
CA PHE A 293 16.00 8.41 -2.19
C PHE A 293 16.68 8.31 -3.56
N THR A 294 17.83 7.65 -3.63
CA THR A 294 18.56 7.43 -4.87
C THR A 294 17.72 6.59 -5.83
N GLN A 295 17.12 5.49 -5.35
CA GLN A 295 16.21 4.68 -6.15
C GLN A 295 14.96 5.45 -6.60
N ALA A 296 14.37 6.28 -5.73
CA ALA A 296 13.25 7.15 -6.10
C ALA A 296 13.63 8.19 -7.18
N PHE A 297 14.84 8.73 -7.16
CA PHE A 297 15.34 9.64 -8.19
C PHE A 297 15.58 8.95 -9.52
N ILE A 298 16.15 7.74 -9.52
CA ILE A 298 16.34 6.95 -10.74
C ILE A 298 14.99 6.69 -11.42
N LEU A 299 13.98 6.23 -10.67
CA LEU A 299 12.63 6.04 -11.20
C LEU A 299 12.02 7.34 -11.75
N TYR A 300 12.23 8.46 -11.08
CA TYR A 300 11.74 9.76 -11.56
C TYR A 300 12.42 10.19 -12.87
N GLU A 301 13.72 9.95 -13.02
CA GLU A 301 14.50 10.34 -14.19
C GLU A 301 14.26 9.45 -15.41
N GLU A 302 14.19 8.13 -15.19
CA GLU A 302 14.25 7.14 -16.27
C GLU A 302 12.86 6.62 -16.66
N GLU A 303 11.96 6.43 -15.70
CA GLU A 303 10.69 5.71 -15.91
C GLU A 303 9.45 6.63 -15.94
N ILE A 304 9.42 7.70 -15.14
CA ILE A 304 8.25 8.60 -15.07
C ILE A 304 8.32 9.67 -16.17
N THR A 305 7.67 9.38 -17.30
CA THR A 305 7.64 10.26 -18.48
C THR A 305 6.39 11.13 -18.60
N ASP A 306 5.25 10.72 -18.02
CA ASP A 306 4.02 11.50 -18.08
C ASP A 306 4.14 12.81 -17.29
N SER A 307 3.76 13.92 -17.91
CA SER A 307 3.91 15.25 -17.33
C SER A 307 3.10 15.43 -16.03
N LYS A 308 1.92 14.81 -15.88
CA LYS A 308 1.13 14.94 -14.64
C LYS A 308 1.70 14.04 -13.53
N ALA A 309 2.15 12.85 -13.89
CA ALA A 309 2.82 11.93 -12.99
C ALA A 309 4.13 12.54 -12.44
N GLN A 310 4.95 13.17 -13.30
CA GLN A 310 6.16 13.89 -12.90
C GLN A 310 5.86 14.98 -11.86
N ILE A 311 4.81 15.78 -12.07
CA ILE A 311 4.42 16.82 -11.11
C ILE A 311 4.04 16.21 -9.76
N THR A 312 3.27 15.12 -9.76
CA THR A 312 2.87 14.45 -8.52
C THR A 312 4.09 13.86 -7.82
N ALA A 313 4.96 13.18 -8.55
CA ALA A 313 6.17 12.56 -8.02
C ALA A 313 7.13 13.58 -7.43
N ILE A 314 7.38 14.71 -8.10
CA ILE A 314 8.30 15.73 -7.59
C ILE A 314 7.77 16.41 -6.33
N HIS A 315 6.45 16.64 -6.22
CA HIS A 315 5.87 17.19 -5.00
C HIS A 315 5.93 16.20 -3.83
N LEU A 316 5.78 14.90 -4.09
CA LEU A 316 5.98 13.86 -3.08
C LEU A 316 7.44 13.81 -2.63
N ILE A 317 8.39 13.84 -3.56
CA ILE A 317 9.82 13.92 -3.26
C ILE A 317 10.13 15.14 -2.38
N ILE A 318 9.65 16.33 -2.76
CA ILE A 318 9.87 17.57 -2.00
C ILE A 318 9.26 17.44 -0.60
N GLY A 319 8.03 16.95 -0.49
CA GLY A 319 7.35 16.80 0.80
C GLY A 319 8.03 15.80 1.72
N THR A 320 8.46 14.65 1.19
CA THR A 320 9.21 13.64 1.95
C THR A 320 10.57 14.20 2.38
N LEU A 321 11.35 14.79 1.48
CA LEU A 321 12.66 15.35 1.81
C LEU A 321 12.58 16.50 2.83
N GLN A 322 11.49 17.28 2.80
CA GLN A 322 11.26 18.35 3.77
C GLN A 322 11.06 17.84 5.20
N ARG A 323 10.53 16.61 5.37
CA ARG A 323 10.32 15.97 6.67
C ARG A 323 11.53 15.20 7.19
N MET A 324 12.58 15.06 6.38
CA MET A 324 13.76 14.32 6.76
C MET A 324 14.79 15.20 7.47
N ASN A 325 15.15 14.76 8.67
CA ASN A 325 16.09 15.41 9.56
C ASN A 325 17.38 14.60 9.77
N ILE A 326 17.41 13.35 9.27
CA ILE A 326 18.53 12.44 9.44
C ILE A 326 19.77 12.77 8.61
N PHE A 327 19.60 13.46 7.48
CA PHE A 327 20.71 13.66 6.54
C PHE A 327 21.73 14.66 7.04
N GLY A 328 23.01 14.29 6.98
CA GLY A 328 24.12 15.21 7.13
C GLY A 328 24.13 16.28 6.02
N VAL A 329 24.86 17.37 6.26
CA VAL A 329 24.88 18.56 5.39
C VAL A 329 25.17 18.22 3.93
N GLU A 330 26.16 17.36 3.65
CA GLU A 330 26.56 17.00 2.29
C GLU A 330 25.49 16.20 1.54
N ASN A 331 24.92 15.19 2.19
CA ASN A 331 23.85 14.36 1.62
C ASN A 331 22.59 15.21 1.39
N ARG A 332 22.22 16.03 2.37
CA ARG A 332 21.06 16.92 2.27
C ARG A 332 21.22 17.95 1.15
N ASP A 333 22.40 18.56 1.01
CA ASP A 333 22.69 19.50 -0.08
C ASP A 333 22.64 18.80 -1.45
N THR A 334 23.15 17.58 -1.55
CA THR A 334 23.09 16.79 -2.78
C THR A 334 21.64 16.48 -3.19
N LEU A 335 20.81 16.01 -2.26
CA LEU A 335 19.41 15.68 -2.52
C LEU A 335 18.58 16.93 -2.87
N THR A 336 18.81 18.05 -2.18
CA THR A 336 18.12 19.32 -2.50
C THR A 336 18.52 19.87 -3.85
N HIS A 337 19.81 19.83 -4.18
CA HIS A 337 20.31 20.29 -5.47
C HIS A 337 19.70 19.47 -6.61
N LYS A 338 19.64 18.14 -6.49
CA LYS A 338 18.95 17.29 -7.48
C LYS A 338 17.46 17.62 -7.58
N THR A 339 16.76 17.68 -6.44
CA THR A 339 15.31 17.97 -6.38
C THR A 339 14.96 19.31 -7.00
N THR A 340 15.72 20.37 -6.69
CA THR A 340 15.54 21.71 -7.27
C THR A 340 15.92 21.75 -8.75
N GLY A 341 16.87 20.93 -9.18
CA GLY A 341 17.18 20.69 -10.58
C GLY A 341 16.00 20.08 -11.34
N TYR A 342 15.35 19.06 -10.77
CA TYR A 342 14.17 18.41 -11.36
C TYR A 342 12.97 19.35 -11.44
N SER A 343 12.67 20.09 -10.37
CA SER A 343 11.55 21.05 -10.36
C SER A 343 11.69 22.10 -11.46
N ALA A 344 12.94 22.50 -11.77
CA ALA A 344 13.25 23.42 -12.85
C ALA A 344 13.33 22.78 -14.26
N LYS A 345 13.21 21.47 -14.42
CA LYS A 345 13.19 20.81 -15.74
C LYS A 345 11.78 20.43 -16.21
N LEU A 346 10.75 20.68 -15.41
CA LEU A 346 9.35 20.45 -15.79
C LEU A 346 8.98 21.22 -17.06
N LEU A 347 8.21 20.56 -17.94
CA LEU A 347 7.88 21.07 -19.27
C LEU A 347 6.97 22.31 -19.23
N LYS A 348 5.93 22.28 -18.40
CA LYS A 348 4.92 23.33 -18.32
C LYS A 348 5.36 24.39 -17.31
N LYS A 349 5.35 25.66 -17.73
CA LYS A 349 5.77 26.79 -16.88
C LYS A 349 4.98 26.95 -15.57
N PRO A 350 3.64 26.81 -15.55
CA PRO A 350 2.91 26.87 -14.28
C PRO A 350 3.37 25.78 -13.31
N ASP A 351 3.56 24.57 -13.80
CA ASP A 351 3.95 23.43 -12.96
C ASP A 351 5.41 23.56 -12.49
N GLN A 352 6.30 24.02 -13.38
CA GLN A 352 7.67 24.41 -13.06
C GLN A 352 7.71 25.47 -11.96
N CYS A 353 6.88 26.51 -12.07
CA CYS A 353 6.79 27.58 -11.08
C CYS A 353 6.39 27.03 -9.70
N ARG A 354 5.36 26.18 -9.68
CA ARG A 354 4.84 25.56 -8.44
C ARG A 354 5.84 24.66 -7.76
N ALA A 355 6.49 23.80 -8.52
CA ALA A 355 7.52 22.92 -7.98
C ALA A 355 8.75 23.73 -7.48
N VAL A 356 9.14 24.80 -8.19
CA VAL A 356 10.30 25.63 -7.80
C VAL A 356 10.03 26.42 -6.51
N TYR A 357 8.87 27.06 -6.35
CA TYR A 357 8.57 27.70 -5.07
C TYR A 357 8.36 26.66 -3.97
N ALA A 358 7.87 25.45 -4.29
CA ALA A 358 7.72 24.39 -3.28
C ALA A 358 9.09 23.97 -2.71
N CYS A 359 10.14 23.94 -3.55
CA CYS A 359 11.51 23.69 -3.10
C CYS A 359 12.03 24.73 -2.10
N SER A 360 11.45 25.94 -2.00
CA SER A 360 11.88 26.91 -0.99
C SER A 360 11.72 26.37 0.44
N HIS A 361 10.72 25.51 0.68
CA HIS A 361 10.51 24.85 1.97
C HIS A 361 11.60 23.82 2.33
N LEU A 362 12.44 23.40 1.38
CA LEU A 362 13.57 22.52 1.66
C LEU A 362 14.72 23.22 2.38
N PHE A 363 14.75 24.55 2.33
CA PHE A 363 15.81 25.42 2.88
C PHE A 363 15.38 26.16 4.15
N TRP A 364 14.19 25.86 4.66
CA TRP A 364 13.68 26.45 5.88
C TRP A 364 12.82 25.45 6.67
N THR A 365 13.33 24.99 7.80
CA THR A 365 12.60 24.16 8.77
C THR A 365 12.63 24.81 10.15
N ASP A 366 11.53 24.70 10.91
CA ASP A 366 11.36 25.40 12.19
C ASP A 366 11.98 24.66 13.40
N ASP A 367 12.72 23.58 13.16
CA ASP A 367 13.33 22.75 14.20
C ASP A 367 14.63 23.38 14.73
N GLN A 368 15.04 23.07 15.97
CA GLN A 368 16.21 23.68 16.62
C GLN A 368 17.52 23.44 15.85
N ASP A 369 17.65 22.28 15.19
CA ASP A 369 18.76 21.93 14.30
C ASP A 369 18.35 21.97 12.82
N GLY A 370 17.26 22.68 12.52
CA GLY A 370 16.70 22.83 11.19
C GLY A 370 17.56 23.68 10.25
N ILE A 371 17.37 23.48 8.95
CA ILE A 371 18.02 24.31 7.92
C ILE A 371 17.34 25.68 7.95
N MET A 372 18.11 26.74 8.16
CA MET A 372 17.63 28.13 8.16
C MET A 372 18.39 28.96 7.11
N ASP A 373 18.27 28.59 5.83
CA ASP A 373 18.93 29.28 4.72
C ASP A 373 17.96 30.21 3.98
N GLY A 374 17.77 31.41 4.54
CA GLY A 374 16.92 32.45 3.98
C GLY A 374 17.37 32.94 2.59
N GLU A 375 18.65 32.82 2.25
CA GLU A 375 19.17 33.22 0.93
C GLU A 375 18.71 32.25 -0.16
N ARG A 376 18.82 30.94 0.09
CA ARG A 376 18.33 29.91 -0.83
C ARG A 376 16.80 29.91 -0.93
N VAL A 377 16.09 30.19 0.16
CA VAL A 377 14.62 30.44 0.12
C VAL A 377 14.31 31.56 -0.87
N LEU A 378 14.94 32.73 -0.71
CA LEU A 378 14.71 33.87 -1.59
C LEU A 378 15.13 33.56 -3.04
N LEU A 379 16.20 32.79 -3.26
CA LEU A 379 16.63 32.37 -4.59
C LEU A 379 15.54 31.54 -5.29
N CYS A 380 14.94 30.58 -4.59
CA CYS A 380 13.81 29.78 -5.10
C CYS A 380 12.62 30.68 -5.46
N LEU A 381 12.22 31.60 -4.57
CA LEU A 381 11.08 32.49 -4.81
C LEU A 381 11.34 33.46 -5.98
N LYS A 382 12.55 34.02 -6.08
CA LYS A 382 12.97 34.86 -7.24
C LYS A 382 12.99 34.06 -8.54
N ARG A 383 13.37 32.78 -8.50
CA ARG A 383 13.33 31.90 -9.68
C ARG A 383 11.88 31.59 -10.07
N ALA A 384 11.01 31.28 -9.12
CA ALA A 384 9.59 31.07 -9.36
C ALA A 384 8.93 32.30 -9.99
N LEU A 385 9.24 33.50 -9.49
CA LEU A 385 8.76 34.77 -10.04
C LEU A 385 9.22 34.99 -11.49
N ARG A 386 10.48 34.69 -11.80
CA ARG A 386 10.99 34.73 -13.19
C ARG A 386 10.24 33.76 -14.11
N ILE A 387 9.92 32.57 -13.62
CA ILE A 387 9.15 31.56 -14.38
C ILE A 387 7.70 32.03 -14.59
N ALA A 388 7.07 32.60 -13.56
CA ALA A 388 5.72 33.16 -13.65
C ALA A 388 5.64 34.30 -14.68
N ASN A 389 6.61 35.23 -14.67
CA ASN A 389 6.74 36.28 -15.68
C ASN A 389 6.88 35.71 -17.11
N ALA A 390 7.71 34.69 -17.30
CA ALA A 390 7.85 34.04 -18.60
C ALA A 390 6.55 33.34 -19.05
N ALA A 391 5.81 32.73 -18.11
CA ALA A 391 4.51 32.12 -18.38
C ALA A 391 3.48 33.18 -18.83
N GLN A 392 3.45 34.32 -18.14
CA GLN A 392 2.58 35.46 -18.44
C GLN A 392 2.84 36.03 -19.84
N GLN A 393 4.11 36.26 -20.18
CA GLN A 393 4.53 36.77 -21.50
C GLN A 393 4.20 35.80 -22.65
N MET A 394 4.34 34.49 -22.43
CA MET A 394 3.98 33.50 -23.45
C MET A 394 2.46 33.41 -23.66
N ALA A 395 1.67 33.55 -22.60
CA ALA A 395 0.21 33.53 -22.68
C ALA A 395 -0.31 34.76 -23.46
N SER A 396 0.20 35.95 -23.16
CA SER A 396 -0.17 37.18 -23.86
C SER A 396 0.21 37.15 -25.34
N ALA A 397 1.35 36.53 -25.69
CA ALA A 397 1.80 36.39 -27.08
C ALA A 397 1.01 35.34 -27.89
N THR A 398 0.51 34.27 -27.27
CA THR A 398 0.00 33.09 -28.01
C THR A 398 -1.52 33.07 -28.17
N ARG A 399 -2.29 33.79 -27.34
CA ARG A 399 -3.77 33.62 -27.31
C ARG A 399 -4.63 34.86 -27.07
N GLY A 400 -4.13 36.09 -27.06
CA GLY A 400 -4.95 37.25 -26.65
C GLY A 400 -5.64 37.06 -25.29
N SER A 401 -5.14 36.08 -24.52
CA SER A 401 -5.55 35.68 -23.19
C SER A 401 -4.37 36.10 -22.33
N SER A 402 -4.61 36.98 -21.39
CA SER A 402 -3.59 37.24 -20.39
C SER A 402 -3.31 35.95 -19.64
N GLY A 403 -2.05 35.74 -19.29
CA GLY A 403 -1.71 34.61 -18.45
C GLY A 403 -2.42 34.74 -17.10
N SER A 404 -2.59 33.60 -16.43
CA SER A 404 -3.24 33.56 -15.13
C SER A 404 -2.35 34.23 -14.09
N VAL A 405 -2.78 35.42 -13.61
CA VAL A 405 -2.12 36.16 -12.52
C VAL A 405 -2.04 35.34 -11.22
N THR A 406 -2.79 34.24 -11.14
CA THR A 406 -2.81 33.28 -10.03
C THR A 406 -1.42 32.84 -9.59
N LEU A 407 -0.46 32.62 -10.48
CA LEU A 407 0.89 32.23 -10.08
C LEU A 407 1.60 33.31 -9.25
N PHE A 408 1.40 34.59 -9.55
CA PHE A 408 1.96 35.68 -8.76
C PHE A 408 1.31 35.74 -7.37
N ILE A 409 0.00 35.50 -7.29
CA ILE A 409 -0.72 35.46 -6.01
C ILE A 409 -0.28 34.25 -5.17
N GLU A 410 -0.09 33.08 -5.77
CA GLU A 410 0.47 31.89 -5.11
C GLU A 410 1.88 32.19 -4.56
N ILE A 411 2.75 32.82 -5.36
CA ILE A 411 4.09 33.24 -4.93
C ILE A 411 4.01 34.26 -3.78
N LEU A 412 3.11 35.25 -3.86
CA LEU A 412 2.89 36.23 -2.80
C LEU A 412 2.54 35.55 -1.47
N ASN A 413 1.64 34.57 -1.51
CA ASN A 413 1.30 33.80 -0.31
C ASN A 413 2.52 33.02 0.25
N LYS A 414 3.44 32.56 -0.61
CA LYS A 414 4.71 31.98 -0.15
C LYS A 414 5.65 33.02 0.48
N TYR A 415 5.76 34.22 -0.10
CA TYR A 415 6.50 35.32 0.54
C TYR A 415 5.93 35.66 1.91
N LEU A 416 4.61 35.78 2.02
CA LEU A 416 3.93 36.05 3.31
C LEU A 416 4.20 34.96 4.34
N TYR A 417 4.13 33.68 3.94
CA TYR A 417 4.47 32.56 4.83
C TYR A 417 5.87 32.70 5.43
N PHE A 418 6.89 32.94 4.60
CA PHE A 418 8.27 33.05 5.09
C PHE A 418 8.56 34.39 5.78
N PHE A 419 7.83 35.45 5.43
CA PHE A 419 7.88 36.72 6.15
C PHE A 419 7.44 36.55 7.61
N GLU A 420 6.39 35.75 7.84
CA GLU A 420 5.92 35.40 9.19
C GLU A 420 6.92 34.55 9.96
N LYS A 421 7.65 33.66 9.26
CA LYS A 421 8.79 32.92 9.85
C LYS A 421 9.97 33.80 10.23
N GLY A 422 9.94 35.08 9.85
CA GLY A 422 10.96 36.05 10.24
C GLY A 422 12.24 35.97 9.42
N ILE A 423 12.17 35.45 8.19
CA ILE A 423 13.32 35.40 7.28
C ILE A 423 13.80 36.82 6.94
N PRO A 424 15.03 37.23 7.31
CA PRO A 424 15.49 38.61 7.12
C PRO A 424 15.54 39.07 5.66
N GLN A 425 15.80 38.15 4.74
CA GLN A 425 15.90 38.41 3.30
C GLN A 425 14.54 38.73 2.66
N ILE A 426 13.43 38.42 3.34
CA ILE A 426 12.07 38.73 2.87
C ILE A 426 11.60 39.98 3.60
N THR A 427 11.61 41.11 2.88
CA THR A 427 11.28 42.42 3.43
C THR A 427 9.88 42.86 3.01
N ASN A 428 9.35 43.82 3.76
CA ASN A 428 8.10 44.51 3.42
C ASN A 428 8.12 45.11 2.01
N THR A 429 9.28 45.60 1.57
CA THR A 429 9.45 46.18 0.23
C THR A 429 9.23 45.14 -0.86
N VAL A 430 9.79 43.94 -0.74
CA VAL A 430 9.61 42.88 -1.74
C VAL A 430 8.16 42.41 -1.82
N ILE A 431 7.46 42.36 -0.68
CA ILE A 431 6.03 42.03 -0.62
C ILE A 431 5.20 43.13 -1.30
N GLN A 432 5.50 44.39 -1.00
CA GLN A 432 4.84 45.55 -1.60
C GLN A 432 5.02 45.58 -3.12
N ASP A 433 6.25 45.40 -3.60
CA ASP A 433 6.58 45.36 -5.03
C ASP A 433 5.79 44.27 -5.76
N LEU A 434 5.62 43.09 -5.12
CA LEU A 434 4.85 41.98 -5.69
C LEU A 434 3.34 42.26 -5.70
N ILE A 435 2.80 42.93 -4.69
CA ILE A 435 1.40 43.37 -4.68
C ILE A 435 1.16 44.37 -5.81
N GLU A 436 2.07 45.32 -6.02
CA GLU A 436 1.98 46.32 -7.10
C GLU A 436 2.12 45.67 -8.48
N LEU A 437 3.01 44.69 -8.63
CA LEU A 437 3.10 43.87 -9.83
C LEU A 437 1.78 43.15 -10.14
N ILE A 438 1.17 42.50 -9.14
CA ILE A 438 -0.12 41.81 -9.31
C ILE A 438 -1.22 42.79 -9.74
N ARG A 439 -1.28 43.99 -9.12
CA ARG A 439 -2.26 45.02 -9.53
C ARG A 439 -2.04 45.46 -10.97
N THR A 440 -0.79 45.66 -11.38
CA THR A 440 -0.43 46.07 -12.75
C THR A 440 -0.80 45.01 -13.77
N GLU A 441 -0.46 43.75 -13.50
CA GLU A 441 -0.78 42.61 -14.39
C GLU A 441 -2.29 42.33 -14.48
N LYS A 442 -3.05 42.63 -13.42
CA LYS A 442 -4.53 42.56 -13.47
C LYS A 442 -5.13 43.69 -14.31
N GLN A 443 -4.54 44.87 -14.30
CA GLN A 443 -5.03 46.02 -15.08
C GLN A 443 -4.67 45.91 -16.56
N SER A 444 -3.55 45.26 -16.90
CA SER A 444 -3.15 45.00 -18.29
C SER A 444 -3.99 43.89 -18.95
N ASP A 445 -4.71 43.11 -18.14
CA ASP A 445 -5.61 42.06 -18.60
C ASP A 445 -6.92 42.65 -19.15
N ASN A 446 -6.98 42.88 -20.46
CA ASN A 446 -8.17 43.35 -21.17
C ASN A 446 -9.28 42.28 -21.30
N SER A 447 -9.12 41.09 -20.71
CA SER A 447 -10.12 40.02 -20.72
C SER A 447 -11.04 40.09 -19.49
N VAL A 448 -12.17 39.37 -19.52
CA VAL A 448 -13.08 39.28 -18.37
C VAL A 448 -12.30 38.68 -17.20
N ALA A 449 -12.02 39.50 -16.18
CA ALA A 449 -11.31 39.09 -14.99
C ALA A 449 -11.94 37.82 -14.42
N ASP A 450 -11.13 36.76 -14.28
CA ASP A 450 -11.57 35.51 -13.67
C ASP A 450 -12.01 35.76 -12.21
N PRO A 451 -13.31 35.59 -11.88
CA PRO A 451 -13.82 35.87 -10.55
C PRO A 451 -13.10 35.10 -9.44
N SER A 452 -12.57 33.91 -9.75
CA SER A 452 -11.85 33.09 -8.78
C SER A 452 -10.48 33.68 -8.43
N THR A 453 -9.76 34.21 -9.43
CA THR A 453 -8.48 34.90 -9.25
C THR A 453 -8.66 36.21 -8.48
N GLU A 454 -9.74 36.96 -8.75
CA GLU A 454 -10.08 38.18 -7.99
C GLU A 454 -10.38 37.88 -6.52
N ALA A 455 -11.21 36.86 -6.27
CA ALA A 455 -11.53 36.43 -4.92
C ALA A 455 -10.28 35.95 -4.15
N PHE A 456 -9.36 35.25 -4.83
CA PHE A 456 -8.12 34.78 -4.22
C PHE A 456 -7.19 35.94 -3.83
N PHE A 457 -7.00 36.91 -4.72
CA PHE A 457 -6.20 38.11 -4.39
C PHE A 457 -6.83 38.94 -3.28
N SER A 458 -8.15 39.17 -3.36
CA SER A 458 -8.90 39.91 -2.33
C SER A 458 -8.81 39.23 -0.96
N SER A 459 -8.87 37.89 -0.92
CA SER A 459 -8.68 37.12 0.31
C SER A 459 -7.26 37.27 0.86
N THR A 460 -6.25 37.27 -0.01
CA THR A 460 -4.84 37.49 0.37
C THR A 460 -4.65 38.90 0.96
N LEU A 461 -5.21 39.94 0.35
CA LEU A 461 -5.16 41.30 0.90
C LEU A 461 -5.89 41.43 2.24
N ARG A 462 -7.04 40.76 2.38
CA ARG A 462 -7.78 40.71 3.65
C ARG A 462 -6.99 40.03 4.76
N TYR A 463 -6.22 38.98 4.42
CA TYR A 463 -5.31 38.34 5.36
C TYR A 463 -4.22 39.29 5.85
N ILE A 464 -3.57 40.03 4.95
CA ILE A 464 -2.57 41.05 5.30
C ILE A 464 -3.18 42.10 6.24
N GLU A 465 -4.40 42.56 5.96
CA GLU A 465 -5.09 43.54 6.80
C GLU A 465 -5.47 42.98 8.18
N PHE A 466 -5.91 41.72 8.23
CA PHE A 466 -6.17 41.03 9.48
C PHE A 466 -4.90 40.90 10.34
N GLN A 467 -3.75 40.59 9.74
CA GLN A 467 -2.48 40.52 10.46
C GLN A 467 -2.07 41.87 11.06
N LYS A 468 -2.33 43.00 10.37
CA LYS A 468 -2.10 44.34 10.94
C LYS A 468 -2.96 44.59 12.18
N GLN A 469 -4.25 44.24 12.11
CA GLN A 469 -5.22 44.48 13.19
C GLN A 469 -4.95 43.63 14.44
N LYS A 470 -4.26 42.50 14.30
CA LYS A 470 -3.91 41.60 15.41
C LYS A 470 -2.98 42.25 16.44
N GLY A 471 -2.24 43.31 16.05
CA GLY A 471 -1.28 43.99 16.92
C GLY A 471 -0.06 43.14 17.29
N GLY A 472 0.79 43.68 18.17
CA GLY A 472 2.05 43.04 18.58
C GLY A 472 3.13 43.05 17.49
N THR A 473 4.20 42.28 17.70
CA THR A 473 5.39 42.29 16.82
C THR A 473 5.10 41.86 15.39
N ILE A 474 4.10 41.00 15.16
CA ILE A 474 3.65 40.62 13.81
C ILE A 474 2.84 41.75 13.18
N GLY A 475 1.92 42.39 13.92
CA GLY A 475 1.16 43.53 13.40
C GLY A 475 2.07 44.69 12.97
N GLU A 476 3.08 45.02 13.78
CA GLU A 476 4.09 46.05 13.46
C GLU A 476 4.88 45.73 12.19
N LYS A 477 5.23 44.45 11.97
CA LYS A 477 5.89 44.01 10.73
C LYS A 477 5.04 44.30 9.49
N TYR A 478 3.74 44.04 9.59
CA TYR A 478 2.77 44.18 8.50
C TYR A 478 2.32 45.62 8.24
N GLU A 479 2.52 46.55 9.18
CA GLU A 479 2.06 47.94 9.10
C GLU A 479 2.62 48.68 7.87
N GLN A 480 3.82 48.33 7.45
CA GLN A 480 4.51 48.94 6.30
C GLN A 480 3.97 48.45 4.95
N ILE A 481 3.14 47.41 4.90
CA ILE A 481 2.59 46.83 3.66
C ILE A 481 1.26 47.52 3.33
N LYS A 482 1.17 48.16 2.16
CA LYS A 482 -0.02 48.91 1.73
C LYS A 482 -0.99 48.02 0.92
N THR A 483 -2.12 47.69 1.54
CA THR A 483 -3.19 46.85 0.99
C THR A 483 -4.20 47.65 0.16
N SER A 484 -4.45 48.91 0.52
CA SER A 484 -5.24 49.87 -0.25
C SER A 484 -4.44 50.48 -1.40
N SER A 485 -5.14 50.83 -2.48
CA SER A 485 -4.61 51.62 -3.61
C SER A 485 -4.20 53.02 -3.19
#